data_AF-A0A7Y5MST6-F1
#
_entry.id   AF-A0A7Y5MST6-F1
#
_cell.length_a   1.000
_cell.length_b   1.000
_cell.length_c   1.000
_cell.angle_alpha   90.00
_cell.angle_beta   90.00
_cell.angle_gamma   90.00
#
_symmetry.space_group_name_H-M   'P 1'
#
loop_
_entity.id
_entity.type
_entity.pdbx_description
1 polymer ?
#
loop_
_entity_poly.entity_id
_entity_poly.type
_entity_poly.pdbx_seq_one_letter_code
_entity_poly.pdbx_strand_id
1 'polypeptide(L)'
;MSFEHLGEVKEGKEDFEAAQTRGWAGAKENYTLTEKDGGVLLEVDLDADDAFEGYFSNKFPQALAKVKELAEVQTITPFLWFDNQAEAAARLYASVFPNSKIQQVIRNGDAVLTVSFSLSGQQFTAMNGGPQFKLTPAISLFAVCETEAETDAVWKALSEGGEVLMPLDKYPWSEKYGFLNDRYGLSWQIYLGKLADVRQRFSPSFLFTGARQGRAEEAIHFYTSLFSNSSIRSILKNGAGESDPEGTVKHAEFYLNGQQFMAMDSAAPHAFQFNEAFSFVIHCDTQEKIDYYWNALTADGGEESQCGWLKDKFGVSWQVVPPVLMELLGSPDAVKSQRAMQAMMQMKKLDIAALKAAFEGAE
;
A
#
# COMPACT_ATOMS: atom_id res chain seq x y z
N MET A 1 14.49 24.69 5.61
CA MET A 1 15.24 24.54 4.33
C MET A 1 15.21 25.88 3.61
N SER A 2 16.20 26.23 2.78
CA SER A 2 16.22 27.50 2.03
C SER A 2 16.53 27.22 0.56
N PHE A 3 15.74 27.77 -0.35
CA PHE A 3 15.86 27.57 -1.80
C PHE A 3 15.94 28.92 -2.50
N GLU A 4 16.79 29.02 -3.52
CA GLU A 4 16.93 30.22 -4.36
C GLU A 4 16.29 29.94 -5.72
N HIS A 5 15.37 30.80 -6.13
CA HIS A 5 14.65 30.68 -7.39
C HIS A 5 15.48 31.26 -8.53
N LEU A 6 16.03 30.40 -9.41
CA LEU A 6 16.88 30.86 -10.51
C LEU A 6 16.11 31.16 -11.80
N GLY A 7 14.98 30.48 -12.04
CA GLY A 7 14.16 30.63 -13.25
C GLY A 7 12.98 29.65 -13.31
N GLU A 8 12.28 29.60 -14.45
CA GLU A 8 11.10 28.73 -14.67
C GLU A 8 11.41 27.67 -15.73
N VAL A 9 10.81 26.48 -15.64
CA VAL A 9 10.87 25.47 -16.71
C VAL A 9 9.57 25.46 -17.50
N LYS A 10 9.62 25.78 -18.80
CA LYS A 10 8.48 25.68 -19.72
C LYS A 10 8.76 24.66 -20.80
N GLU A 11 7.86 23.68 -20.96
CA GLU A 11 7.97 22.62 -21.97
C GLU A 11 9.34 21.90 -21.94
N GLY A 12 9.89 21.70 -20.73
CA GLY A 12 11.19 21.05 -20.53
C GLY A 12 12.42 21.91 -20.85
N LYS A 13 12.24 23.22 -21.11
CA LYS A 13 13.34 24.18 -21.28
C LYS A 13 13.40 25.14 -20.10
N GLU A 14 14.59 25.28 -19.54
CA GLU A 14 14.87 26.25 -18.49
C GLU A 14 14.90 27.67 -19.10
N ASP A 15 14.10 28.56 -18.53
CA ASP A 15 14.01 29.97 -18.87
C ASP A 15 14.42 30.81 -17.66
N PHE A 16 15.64 31.33 -17.71
CA PHE A 16 16.23 32.20 -16.69
C PHE A 16 16.13 33.69 -17.05
N GLU A 17 15.68 34.02 -18.27
CA GLU A 17 15.94 35.33 -18.86
C GLU A 17 14.69 36.09 -19.33
N ALA A 18 13.53 35.44 -19.45
CA ALA A 18 12.31 36.13 -19.82
C ALA A 18 11.99 37.29 -18.86
N ALA A 19 11.40 38.36 -19.40
CA ALA A 19 11.10 39.59 -18.66
C ALA A 19 10.22 39.35 -17.41
N GLN A 20 9.36 38.33 -17.46
CA GLN A 20 8.53 37.90 -16.33
C GLN A 20 9.33 37.13 -15.26
N THR A 21 10.36 36.40 -15.66
CA THR A 21 11.24 35.60 -14.77
C THR A 21 12.26 36.47 -14.05
N ARG A 22 12.81 37.50 -14.72
CA ARG A 22 13.76 38.45 -14.10
C ARG A 22 13.19 39.20 -12.90
N GLY A 23 11.87 39.31 -12.78
CA GLY A 23 11.21 40.00 -11.67
C GLY A 23 11.29 39.26 -10.33
N TRP A 24 11.55 37.95 -10.34
CA TRP A 24 11.62 37.12 -9.12
C TRP A 24 12.83 36.17 -9.09
N ALA A 25 13.65 36.14 -10.13
CA ALA A 25 14.92 35.40 -10.13
C ALA A 25 15.88 35.96 -9.05
N GLY A 26 16.43 35.08 -8.21
CA GLY A 26 17.23 35.41 -7.02
C GLY A 26 16.41 35.52 -5.73
N ALA A 27 15.08 35.40 -5.80
CA ALA A 27 14.23 35.34 -4.61
C ALA A 27 14.56 34.12 -3.77
N LYS A 28 14.58 34.30 -2.45
CA LYS A 28 14.84 33.23 -1.49
C LYS A 28 13.56 32.80 -0.82
N GLU A 29 13.30 31.50 -0.83
CA GLU A 29 12.24 30.89 -0.03
C GLU A 29 12.84 30.12 1.14
N ASN A 30 12.42 30.45 2.35
CA ASN A 30 12.75 29.73 3.56
C ASN A 30 11.54 28.93 4.02
N TYR A 31 11.74 27.65 4.24
CA TYR A 31 10.74 26.68 4.64
C TYR A 31 11.00 26.28 6.08
N THR A 32 10.02 26.49 6.94
CA THR A 32 10.02 26.09 8.34
C THR A 32 8.92 25.06 8.56
N LEU A 33 9.29 23.88 9.06
CA LEU A 33 8.36 22.79 9.35
C LEU A 33 8.24 22.67 10.86
N THR A 34 7.04 22.83 11.38
CA THR A 34 6.75 22.77 12.81
C THR A 34 5.61 21.79 13.07
N GLU A 35 5.80 20.81 13.95
CA GLU A 35 4.70 19.93 14.36
C GLU A 35 3.63 20.73 15.12
N LYS A 36 2.37 20.58 14.72
CA LYS A 36 1.23 21.27 15.32
C LYS A 36 -0.05 20.45 15.16
N ASP A 37 -0.77 20.22 16.26
CA ASP A 37 -2.09 19.56 16.29
C ASP A 37 -2.17 18.20 15.56
N GLY A 38 -1.10 17.39 15.62
CA GLY A 38 -1.03 16.10 14.95
C GLY A 38 -0.72 16.17 13.44
N GLY A 39 -0.42 17.35 12.92
CA GLY A 39 0.10 17.58 11.57
C GLY A 39 1.41 18.37 11.57
N VAL A 40 1.87 18.75 10.38
CA VAL A 40 3.04 19.61 10.19
C VAL A 40 2.57 20.93 9.58
N LEU A 41 2.79 22.02 10.30
CA LEU A 41 2.68 23.37 9.76
C LEU A 41 3.93 23.63 8.91
N LEU A 42 3.72 23.88 7.62
CA LEU A 42 4.76 24.38 6.73
C LEU A 42 4.59 25.90 6.58
N GLU A 43 5.51 26.66 7.16
CA GLU A 43 5.63 28.10 6.96
C GLU A 43 6.67 28.36 5.86
N VAL A 44 6.35 29.29 4.96
CA VAL A 44 7.21 29.64 3.83
C VAL A 44 7.36 31.14 3.79
N ASP A 45 8.59 31.60 4.06
CA ASP A 45 8.98 32.99 3.94
C ASP A 45 9.65 33.19 2.58
N LEU A 46 8.98 33.93 1.71
CA LEU A 46 9.49 34.27 0.39
C LEU A 46 9.94 35.73 0.36
N ASP A 47 11.20 35.95 -0.03
CA ASP A 47 11.77 37.27 -0.30
C ASP A 47 11.59 37.60 -1.78
N ALA A 48 10.37 38.01 -2.16
CA ALA A 48 10.00 38.42 -3.51
C ALA A 48 9.25 39.76 -3.49
N ASP A 49 9.25 40.45 -4.63
CA ASP A 49 8.49 41.71 -4.80
C ASP A 49 6.98 41.47 -4.60
N ASP A 50 6.32 42.39 -3.87
CA ASP A 50 4.89 42.36 -3.54
C ASP A 50 4.01 42.14 -4.79
N ALA A 51 4.45 42.57 -5.97
CA ALA A 51 3.74 42.35 -7.23
C ALA A 51 3.55 40.86 -7.58
N PHE A 52 4.35 39.95 -7.00
CA PHE A 52 4.27 38.51 -7.19
C PHE A 52 3.55 37.76 -6.05
N GLU A 53 3.10 38.45 -4.99
CA GLU A 53 2.37 37.84 -3.87
C GLU A 53 1.20 36.97 -4.36
N GLY A 54 0.41 37.49 -5.31
CA GLY A 54 -0.72 36.77 -5.91
C GLY A 54 -0.30 35.55 -6.75
N TYR A 55 0.88 35.58 -7.38
CA TYR A 55 1.41 34.45 -8.13
C TYR A 55 1.80 33.31 -7.18
N PHE A 56 2.60 33.60 -6.14
CA PHE A 56 3.07 32.58 -5.20
C PHE A 56 1.96 32.06 -4.29
N SER A 57 1.05 32.93 -3.82
CA SER A 57 -0.13 32.51 -3.05
C SER A 57 -1.02 31.52 -3.80
N ASN A 58 -1.00 31.54 -5.13
CA ASN A 58 -1.73 30.61 -5.98
C ASN A 58 -0.90 29.37 -6.36
N LYS A 59 0.37 29.56 -6.76
CA LYS A 59 1.24 28.48 -7.24
C LYS A 59 1.74 27.58 -6.13
N PHE A 60 2.05 28.13 -4.96
CA PHE A 60 2.64 27.38 -3.87
C PHE A 60 1.72 26.27 -3.35
N PRO A 61 0.42 26.51 -3.07
CA PRO A 61 -0.50 25.43 -2.71
C PRO A 61 -0.63 24.35 -3.79
N GLN A 62 -0.56 24.72 -5.08
CA GLN A 62 -0.60 23.75 -6.19
C GLN A 62 0.66 22.89 -6.26
N ALA A 63 1.83 23.51 -6.10
CA ALA A 63 3.11 22.81 -6.06
C ALA A 63 3.19 21.89 -4.84
N LEU A 64 2.79 22.38 -3.65
CA LEU A 64 2.73 21.58 -2.43
C LEU A 64 1.74 20.44 -2.56
N ALA A 65 0.56 20.67 -3.17
CA ALA A 65 -0.39 19.61 -3.47
C ALA A 65 0.22 18.56 -4.41
N LYS A 66 1.01 18.97 -5.41
CA LYS A 66 1.70 18.04 -6.31
C LYS A 66 2.83 17.27 -5.62
N VAL A 67 3.62 17.93 -4.79
CA VAL A 67 4.67 17.28 -3.99
C VAL A 67 4.05 16.30 -2.99
N LYS A 68 2.96 16.70 -2.33
CA LYS A 68 2.17 15.83 -1.45
C LYS A 68 1.63 14.64 -2.22
N GLU A 69 1.00 14.85 -3.39
CA GLU A 69 0.53 13.77 -4.26
C GLU A 69 1.68 12.80 -4.59
N LEU A 70 2.83 13.30 -5.03
CA LEU A 70 4.00 12.50 -5.39
C LEU A 70 4.64 11.78 -4.18
N ALA A 71 4.67 12.42 -3.02
CA ALA A 71 5.23 11.87 -1.79
C ALA A 71 4.29 10.88 -1.10
N GLU A 72 2.98 11.01 -1.32
CA GLU A 72 1.93 10.16 -0.76
C GLU A 72 1.42 9.11 -1.75
N VAL A 73 2.05 8.98 -2.93
CA VAL A 73 1.73 7.88 -3.86
C VAL A 73 2.02 6.56 -3.15
N GLN A 74 0.95 5.84 -2.88
CA GLN A 74 1.01 4.46 -2.46
C GLN A 74 1.63 3.62 -3.58
N THR A 75 2.84 3.10 -3.35
CA THR A 75 3.58 2.30 -4.34
C THR A 75 3.30 0.80 -4.22
N ILE A 76 2.85 0.36 -3.05
CA ILE A 76 2.46 -1.01 -2.75
C ILE A 76 0.97 -1.05 -2.41
N THR A 77 0.17 -1.68 -3.25
CA THR A 77 -1.29 -1.81 -3.06
C THR A 77 -1.67 -3.18 -2.51
N PRO A 78 -2.28 -3.28 -1.31
CA PRO A 78 -2.88 -4.52 -0.86
C PRO A 78 -3.94 -5.02 -1.84
N PHE A 79 -3.87 -6.32 -2.15
CA PHE A 79 -4.75 -7.00 -3.07
C PHE A 79 -5.42 -8.19 -2.39
N LEU A 80 -6.75 -8.19 -2.43
CA LEU A 80 -7.59 -9.16 -1.72
C LEU A 80 -8.30 -10.09 -2.72
N TRP A 81 -8.08 -11.38 -2.58
CA TRP A 81 -8.81 -12.40 -3.32
C TRP A 81 -10.05 -12.83 -2.53
N PHE A 82 -11.19 -12.83 -3.21
CA PHE A 82 -12.44 -13.40 -2.74
C PHE A 82 -12.93 -14.46 -3.72
N ASP A 83 -13.85 -15.30 -3.24
CA ASP A 83 -14.57 -16.22 -4.11
C ASP A 83 -15.45 -15.44 -5.10
N ASN A 84 -16.46 -14.77 -4.58
CA ASN A 84 -17.41 -13.97 -5.38
C ASN A 84 -17.93 -12.71 -4.66
N GLN A 85 -17.31 -12.33 -3.53
CA GLN A 85 -17.81 -11.32 -2.60
C GLN A 85 -17.02 -10.00 -2.58
N ALA A 86 -16.07 -9.79 -3.50
CA ALA A 86 -15.15 -8.64 -3.49
C ALA A 86 -15.87 -7.28 -3.38
N GLU A 87 -16.94 -7.07 -4.15
CA GLU A 87 -17.69 -5.80 -4.11
C GLU A 87 -18.47 -5.63 -2.81
N ALA A 88 -19.08 -6.70 -2.29
CA ALA A 88 -19.81 -6.64 -1.04
C ALA A 88 -18.87 -6.33 0.14
N ALA A 89 -17.71 -6.98 0.17
CA ALA A 89 -16.65 -6.74 1.14
C ALA A 89 -16.14 -5.29 1.07
N ALA A 90 -15.74 -4.83 -0.12
CA ALA A 90 -15.26 -3.46 -0.32
C ALA A 90 -16.30 -2.40 0.11
N ARG A 91 -17.59 -2.64 -0.16
CA ARG A 91 -18.68 -1.74 0.25
C ARG A 91 -18.87 -1.72 1.76
N LEU A 92 -18.78 -2.87 2.43
CA LEU A 92 -18.77 -2.91 3.90
C LEU A 92 -17.61 -2.08 4.44
N TYR A 93 -16.38 -2.34 3.99
CA TYR A 93 -15.19 -1.65 4.49
C TYR A 93 -15.26 -0.14 4.26
N ALA A 94 -15.70 0.30 3.08
CA ALA A 94 -15.86 1.71 2.78
C ALA A 94 -16.98 2.38 3.60
N SER A 95 -17.95 1.62 4.11
CA SER A 95 -19.00 2.15 5.00
C SER A 95 -18.54 2.28 6.45
N VAL A 96 -17.54 1.48 6.87
CA VAL A 96 -17.03 1.43 8.24
C VAL A 96 -16.00 2.52 8.52
N PHE A 97 -15.14 2.81 7.56
CA PHE A 97 -14.01 3.72 7.76
C PHE A 97 -14.26 5.10 7.14
N PRO A 98 -13.89 6.21 7.82
CA PRO A 98 -14.06 7.56 7.28
C PRO A 98 -13.20 7.78 6.04
N ASN A 99 -13.58 8.75 5.19
CA ASN A 99 -12.85 9.11 3.97
C ASN A 99 -12.58 7.92 3.03
N SER A 100 -13.56 7.02 2.93
CA SER A 100 -13.49 5.81 2.13
C SER A 100 -14.48 5.86 0.96
N LYS A 101 -14.12 5.24 -0.16
CA LYS A 101 -14.98 5.18 -1.35
C LYS A 101 -14.62 4.00 -2.23
N ILE A 102 -15.64 3.45 -2.88
CA ILE A 102 -15.46 2.62 -4.07
C ILE A 102 -15.03 3.54 -5.21
N GLN A 103 -13.97 3.17 -5.92
CA GLN A 103 -13.42 3.96 -7.02
C GLN A 103 -13.83 3.39 -8.36
N GLN A 104 -13.66 2.07 -8.54
CA GLN A 104 -13.98 1.40 -9.79
C GLN A 104 -14.43 -0.04 -9.52
N VAL A 105 -15.40 -0.51 -10.30
CA VAL A 105 -15.81 -1.91 -10.36
C VAL A 105 -15.71 -2.36 -11.81
N ILE A 106 -14.80 -3.29 -12.09
CA ILE A 106 -14.64 -3.89 -13.41
C ILE A 106 -15.49 -5.16 -13.45
N ARG A 107 -16.30 -5.31 -14.49
CA ARG A 107 -17.20 -6.44 -14.68
C ARG A 107 -17.00 -7.13 -16.02
N ASN A 108 -17.33 -8.41 -16.08
CA ASN A 108 -17.58 -9.13 -17.32
C ASN A 108 -19.05 -9.59 -17.32
N GLY A 109 -19.90 -8.88 -18.07
CA GLY A 109 -21.34 -8.96 -17.91
C GLY A 109 -21.75 -8.52 -16.50
N ASP A 110 -22.54 -9.34 -15.82
CA ASP A 110 -22.96 -9.07 -14.44
C ASP A 110 -21.92 -9.46 -13.39
N ALA A 111 -20.93 -10.29 -13.75
CA ALA A 111 -19.91 -10.79 -12.84
C ALA A 111 -18.88 -9.70 -12.52
N VAL A 112 -18.71 -9.39 -11.24
CA VAL A 112 -17.60 -8.54 -10.76
C VAL A 112 -16.30 -9.31 -10.91
N LEU A 113 -15.34 -8.70 -11.60
CA LEU A 113 -13.96 -9.21 -11.69
C LEU A 113 -13.11 -8.56 -10.61
N THR A 114 -12.97 -7.24 -10.64
CA THR A 114 -12.13 -6.50 -9.69
C THR A 114 -12.84 -5.25 -9.17
N VAL A 115 -12.45 -4.83 -7.98
CA VAL A 115 -12.95 -3.65 -7.29
C VAL A 115 -11.77 -2.86 -6.76
N SER A 116 -11.60 -1.65 -7.26
CA SER A 116 -10.65 -0.68 -6.70
C SER A 116 -11.40 0.21 -5.72
N PHE A 117 -10.85 0.38 -4.53
CA PHE A 117 -11.45 1.18 -3.47
C PHE A 117 -10.38 1.80 -2.59
N SER A 118 -10.79 2.81 -1.84
CA SER A 118 -9.93 3.48 -0.86
C SER A 118 -10.57 3.40 0.51
N LEU A 119 -9.76 3.11 1.53
CA LEU A 119 -10.14 3.16 2.94
C LEU A 119 -9.32 4.25 3.62
N SER A 120 -9.99 5.30 4.10
CA SER A 120 -9.31 6.46 4.72
C SER A 120 -8.13 7.00 3.90
N GLY A 121 -8.29 7.06 2.58
CA GLY A 121 -7.27 7.52 1.64
C GLY A 121 -6.23 6.47 1.19
N GLN A 122 -6.12 5.30 1.86
CA GLN A 122 -5.25 4.21 1.42
C GLN A 122 -5.96 3.35 0.36
N GLN A 123 -5.24 3.01 -0.72
CA GLN A 123 -5.73 2.26 -1.86
C GLN A 123 -5.71 0.75 -1.62
N PHE A 124 -6.76 0.08 -2.08
CA PHE A 124 -6.91 -1.37 -2.06
C PHE A 124 -7.50 -1.84 -3.39
N THR A 125 -7.17 -3.07 -3.76
CA THR A 125 -7.83 -3.79 -4.86
C THR A 125 -8.37 -5.10 -4.33
N ALA A 126 -9.57 -5.47 -4.75
CA ALA A 126 -10.14 -6.78 -4.49
C ALA A 126 -10.52 -7.45 -5.81
N MET A 127 -10.45 -8.78 -5.87
CA MET A 127 -10.82 -9.57 -7.03
C MET A 127 -11.67 -10.77 -6.63
N ASN A 128 -12.64 -11.11 -7.48
CA ASN A 128 -13.31 -12.40 -7.42
C ASN A 128 -12.55 -13.39 -8.30
N GLY A 129 -11.72 -14.22 -7.70
CA GLY A 129 -10.95 -15.23 -8.41
C GLY A 129 -11.44 -16.67 -8.19
N GLY A 130 -12.43 -16.86 -7.31
CA GLY A 130 -13.00 -18.18 -6.98
C GLY A 130 -12.49 -18.76 -5.64
N PRO A 131 -12.92 -19.97 -5.27
CA PRO A 131 -12.76 -20.51 -3.91
C PRO A 131 -11.38 -21.14 -3.64
N GLN A 132 -10.43 -21.05 -4.59
CA GLN A 132 -9.13 -21.71 -4.51
C GLN A 132 -8.27 -21.18 -3.36
N PHE A 133 -8.35 -19.87 -3.11
CA PHE A 133 -7.61 -19.21 -2.05
C PHE A 133 -8.58 -18.55 -1.07
N LYS A 134 -8.23 -18.61 0.21
CA LYS A 134 -9.00 -18.00 1.30
C LYS A 134 -8.08 -17.12 2.12
N LEU A 135 -8.58 -15.95 2.51
CA LEU A 135 -7.91 -15.07 3.46
C LEU A 135 -7.69 -15.81 4.78
N THR A 136 -6.57 -15.54 5.43
CA THR A 136 -6.18 -16.15 6.70
C THR A 136 -5.52 -15.10 7.60
N PRO A 137 -5.41 -15.37 8.91
CA PRO A 137 -4.71 -14.47 9.83
C PRO A 137 -3.20 -14.33 9.58
N ALA A 138 -2.63 -15.06 8.61
CA ALA A 138 -1.22 -14.89 8.22
C ALA A 138 -0.92 -13.45 7.80
N ILE A 139 -1.86 -12.78 7.12
CA ILE A 139 -1.78 -11.33 6.84
C ILE A 139 -3.08 -10.69 7.34
N SER A 140 -2.93 -9.76 8.28
CA SER A 140 -4.04 -8.99 8.82
C SER A 140 -3.83 -7.49 8.59
N LEU A 141 -4.92 -6.72 8.63
CA LEU A 141 -4.87 -5.26 8.62
C LEU A 141 -4.93 -4.74 10.06
N PHE A 142 -3.83 -4.15 10.52
CA PHE A 142 -3.79 -3.41 11.78
C PHE A 142 -4.38 -2.01 11.56
N ALA A 143 -5.59 -1.80 12.10
CA ALA A 143 -6.37 -0.59 11.95
C ALA A 143 -6.33 0.24 13.24
N VAL A 144 -5.79 1.46 13.14
CA VAL A 144 -5.77 2.41 14.25
C VAL A 144 -7.05 3.25 14.26
N CYS A 145 -7.70 3.29 15.41
CA CYS A 145 -8.85 4.14 15.73
C CYS A 145 -8.43 5.15 16.79
N GLU A 146 -8.84 6.40 16.66
CA GLU A 146 -8.38 7.52 17.51
C GLU A 146 -9.29 7.77 18.72
N THR A 147 -10.49 7.16 18.72
CA THR A 147 -11.44 7.28 19.83
C THR A 147 -12.05 5.92 20.18
N GLU A 148 -12.47 5.77 21.44
CA GLU A 148 -13.17 4.55 21.89
C GLU A 148 -14.46 4.32 21.09
N ALA A 149 -15.23 5.38 20.82
CA ALA A 149 -16.49 5.28 20.08
C ALA A 149 -16.28 4.78 18.64
N GLU A 150 -15.23 5.27 17.97
CA GLU A 150 -14.81 4.76 16.66
C GLU A 150 -14.38 3.29 16.74
N THR A 151 -13.56 2.96 17.73
CA THR A 151 -13.07 1.58 17.95
C THR A 151 -14.24 0.61 18.13
N ASP A 152 -15.23 0.97 18.93
CA ASP A 152 -16.43 0.16 19.18
C ASP A 152 -17.31 0.02 17.93
N ALA A 153 -17.49 1.11 17.17
CA ALA A 153 -18.27 1.09 15.94
C ALA A 153 -17.63 0.20 14.87
N VAL A 154 -16.32 0.34 14.66
CA VAL A 154 -15.54 -0.49 13.73
C VAL A 154 -15.61 -1.96 14.14
N TRP A 155 -15.36 -2.25 15.42
CA TRP A 155 -15.42 -3.61 15.94
C TRP A 155 -16.80 -4.25 15.75
N LYS A 156 -17.87 -3.53 16.11
CA LYS A 156 -19.24 -4.02 15.96
C LYS A 156 -19.55 -4.38 14.50
N ALA A 157 -19.15 -3.53 13.55
CA ALA A 157 -19.43 -3.76 12.14
C ALA A 157 -18.64 -4.95 11.57
N LEU A 158 -17.36 -5.07 11.90
CA LEU A 158 -16.48 -6.10 11.33
C LEU A 158 -16.63 -7.47 12.02
N SER A 159 -16.98 -7.50 13.31
CA SER A 159 -17.23 -8.75 14.04
C SER A 159 -18.57 -9.41 13.68
N GLU A 160 -19.52 -8.67 13.12
CA GLU A 160 -20.83 -9.21 12.79
C GLU A 160 -20.71 -10.25 11.65
N GLY A 161 -21.05 -11.51 11.99
CA GLY A 161 -20.93 -12.65 11.08
C GLY A 161 -19.50 -13.15 10.87
N GLY A 162 -18.54 -12.60 11.62
CA GLY A 162 -17.15 -13.01 11.63
C GLY A 162 -16.79 -13.94 12.78
N GLU A 163 -15.49 -14.14 12.97
CA GLU A 163 -14.87 -14.95 14.02
C GLU A 163 -13.95 -14.07 14.87
N VAL A 164 -14.19 -14.03 16.17
CA VAL A 164 -13.32 -13.30 17.12
C VAL A 164 -12.16 -14.21 17.52
N LEU A 165 -10.93 -13.78 17.23
CA LEU A 165 -9.70 -14.47 17.60
C LEU A 165 -9.18 -13.99 18.96
N MET A 166 -9.24 -12.68 19.20
CA MET A 166 -9.00 -12.04 20.49
C MET A 166 -10.09 -10.98 20.71
N PRO A 167 -10.86 -11.05 21.81
CA PRO A 167 -11.95 -10.10 22.05
C PRO A 167 -11.44 -8.67 22.15
N LEU A 168 -12.30 -7.71 21.81
CA LEU A 168 -12.00 -6.29 22.03
C LEU A 168 -12.00 -5.99 23.53
N ASP A 169 -10.83 -5.83 24.11
CA ASP A 169 -10.65 -5.62 25.54
C ASP A 169 -9.34 -4.86 25.82
N LYS A 170 -9.08 -4.61 27.10
CA LYS A 170 -7.80 -4.12 27.62
C LYS A 170 -6.79 -5.27 27.71
N TYR A 171 -5.58 -5.00 27.22
CA TYR A 171 -4.44 -5.91 27.26
C TYR A 171 -3.23 -5.22 27.91
N PRO A 172 -2.22 -5.95 28.40
CA PRO A 172 -1.04 -5.33 29.03
C PRO A 172 -0.30 -4.31 28.16
N TRP A 173 -0.45 -4.38 26.84
CA TRP A 173 0.18 -3.51 25.84
C TRP A 173 -0.81 -2.54 25.15
N SER A 174 -2.10 -2.57 25.48
CA SER A 174 -3.10 -1.69 24.85
C SER A 174 -4.30 -1.44 25.77
N GLU A 175 -4.76 -0.19 25.82
CA GLU A 175 -6.00 0.16 26.51
C GLU A 175 -7.23 -0.47 25.86
N LYS A 176 -7.21 -0.65 24.54
CA LYS A 176 -8.28 -1.32 23.80
C LYS A 176 -7.75 -1.90 22.49
N TYR A 177 -7.77 -3.22 22.39
CA TYR A 177 -7.30 -3.96 21.23
C TYR A 177 -8.20 -5.18 20.99
N GLY A 178 -8.36 -5.60 19.74
CA GLY A 178 -9.05 -6.84 19.40
C GLY A 178 -8.58 -7.39 18.06
N PHE A 179 -8.76 -8.69 17.86
CA PHE A 179 -8.38 -9.40 16.63
C PHE A 179 -9.54 -10.28 16.16
N LEU A 180 -9.98 -10.13 14.92
CA LEU A 180 -11.07 -10.92 14.33
C LEU A 180 -10.81 -11.25 12.86
N ASN A 181 -11.51 -12.25 12.35
CA ASN A 181 -11.80 -12.42 10.93
C ASN A 181 -13.21 -11.91 10.67
N ASP A 182 -13.42 -11.07 9.65
CA ASP A 182 -14.77 -10.61 9.31
C ASP A 182 -15.56 -11.70 8.57
N ARG A 183 -16.82 -11.40 8.23
CA ARG A 183 -17.71 -12.33 7.50
C ARG A 183 -17.22 -12.73 6.11
N TYR A 184 -16.24 -12.02 5.56
CA TYR A 184 -15.62 -12.30 4.26
C TYR A 184 -14.23 -12.96 4.41
N GLY A 185 -13.78 -13.18 5.65
CA GLY A 185 -12.53 -13.85 6.01
C GLY A 185 -11.32 -12.93 6.12
N LEU A 186 -11.46 -11.61 5.91
CA LEU A 186 -10.34 -10.69 6.09
C LEU A 186 -10.04 -10.53 7.59
N SER A 187 -8.77 -10.67 7.94
CA SER A 187 -8.30 -10.59 9.31
C SER A 187 -7.97 -9.13 9.69
N TRP A 188 -8.55 -8.66 10.79
CA TRP A 188 -8.46 -7.29 11.29
C TRP A 188 -7.95 -7.24 12.71
N GLN A 189 -6.92 -6.43 12.95
CA GLN A 189 -6.49 -6.04 14.29
C GLN A 189 -6.97 -4.61 14.55
N ILE A 190 -7.90 -4.42 15.49
CA ILE A 190 -8.50 -3.12 15.80
C ILE A 190 -7.83 -2.57 17.06
N TYR A 191 -7.26 -1.37 16.97
CA TYR A 191 -6.44 -0.79 18.02
C TYR A 191 -6.83 0.67 18.31
N LEU A 192 -7.10 0.97 19.58
CA LEU A 192 -7.24 2.36 20.05
C LEU A 192 -5.85 2.98 20.23
N GLY A 193 -5.55 4.01 19.44
CA GLY A 193 -4.26 4.69 19.43
C GLY A 193 -4.34 6.09 18.85
N LYS A 194 -3.20 6.67 18.45
CA LYS A 194 -3.16 7.97 17.76
C LYS A 194 -2.51 7.79 16.40
N LEU A 195 -3.12 8.33 15.34
CA LEU A 195 -2.53 8.24 14.01
C LEU A 195 -1.18 8.97 13.92
N ALA A 196 -1.00 10.02 14.73
CA ALA A 196 0.27 10.74 14.83
C ALA A 196 1.45 9.82 15.24
N ASP A 197 1.20 8.74 15.98
CA ASP A 197 2.24 7.83 16.48
C ASP A 197 2.63 6.74 15.46
N VAL A 198 1.76 6.46 14.48
CA VAL A 198 1.89 5.35 13.51
C VAL A 198 1.87 5.79 12.04
N ARG A 199 1.65 7.09 11.75
CA ARG A 199 1.68 7.75 10.42
C ARG A 199 0.71 7.23 9.36
N GLN A 200 0.09 6.08 9.56
CA GLN A 200 -0.88 5.48 8.66
C GLN A 200 -1.96 4.75 9.45
N ARG A 201 -3.14 4.65 8.85
CA ARG A 201 -4.30 4.05 9.50
C ARG A 201 -4.32 2.54 9.44
N PHE A 202 -3.98 1.97 8.28
CA PHE A 202 -3.92 0.54 8.06
C PHE A 202 -2.47 0.11 7.80
N SER A 203 -1.99 -0.83 8.62
CA SER A 203 -0.70 -1.48 8.44
C SER A 203 -0.90 -2.97 8.18
N PRO A 204 -0.47 -3.52 7.02
CA PRO A 204 -0.42 -4.96 6.85
C PRO A 204 0.53 -5.57 7.89
N SER A 205 0.06 -6.59 8.59
CA SER A 205 0.79 -7.27 9.66
C SER A 205 0.98 -8.74 9.30
N PHE A 206 2.24 -9.15 9.20
CA PHE A 206 2.66 -10.50 8.85
C PHE A 206 2.82 -11.37 10.10
N LEU A 207 2.11 -12.50 10.13
CA LEU A 207 2.25 -13.50 11.16
C LEU A 207 2.99 -14.72 10.59
N PHE A 208 4.27 -14.85 10.93
CA PHE A 208 5.12 -15.95 10.51
C PHE A 208 4.87 -17.18 11.39
N THR A 209 4.26 -18.21 10.80
CA THR A 209 3.83 -19.44 11.49
C THR A 209 4.40 -20.70 10.84
N GLY A 210 4.28 -21.84 11.54
CA GLY A 210 4.61 -23.16 10.99
C GLY A 210 6.02 -23.23 10.42
N ALA A 211 6.16 -23.65 9.16
CA ALA A 211 7.46 -23.76 8.49
C ALA A 211 8.17 -22.42 8.20
N ARG A 212 7.49 -21.29 8.46
CA ARG A 212 8.04 -19.93 8.30
C ARG A 212 8.31 -19.24 9.62
N GLN A 213 7.95 -19.85 10.75
CA GLN A 213 8.22 -19.31 12.08
C GLN A 213 9.72 -19.08 12.28
N GLY A 214 10.06 -17.95 12.89
CA GLY A 214 11.43 -17.48 13.13
C GLY A 214 12.07 -16.75 11.95
N ARG A 215 11.35 -16.55 10.84
CA ARG A 215 11.89 -15.89 9.64
C ARG A 215 11.46 -14.44 9.46
N ALA A 216 10.68 -13.88 10.41
CA ALA A 216 10.19 -12.51 10.30
C ALA A 216 11.32 -11.48 10.16
N GLU A 217 12.38 -11.56 10.97
CA GLU A 217 13.52 -10.63 10.91
C GLU A 217 14.28 -10.72 9.57
N GLU A 218 14.50 -11.94 9.07
CA GLU A 218 15.11 -12.16 7.75
C GLU A 218 14.27 -11.49 6.64
N ALA A 219 12.94 -11.64 6.70
CA ALA A 219 12.02 -11.04 5.75
C ALA A 219 12.04 -9.51 5.79
N ILE A 220 12.02 -8.92 7.00
CA ILE A 220 12.09 -7.46 7.18
C ILE A 220 13.37 -6.91 6.55
N HIS A 221 14.53 -7.51 6.83
CA HIS A 221 15.80 -7.06 6.25
C HIS A 221 15.83 -7.22 4.73
N PHE A 222 15.29 -8.32 4.22
CA PHE A 222 15.17 -8.53 2.78
C PHE A 222 14.30 -7.44 2.14
N TYR A 223 13.06 -7.25 2.58
CA TYR A 223 12.16 -6.26 2.00
C TYR A 223 12.72 -4.84 2.10
N THR A 224 13.27 -4.44 3.25
CA THR A 224 13.83 -3.09 3.42
C THR A 224 15.08 -2.85 2.58
N SER A 225 15.78 -3.90 2.15
CA SER A 225 16.87 -3.80 1.16
C SER A 225 16.38 -3.66 -0.29
N LEU A 226 15.17 -4.13 -0.60
CA LEU A 226 14.63 -4.11 -1.97
C LEU A 226 14.03 -2.76 -2.35
N PHE A 227 13.36 -2.10 -1.41
CA PHE A 227 12.61 -0.87 -1.67
C PHE A 227 13.42 0.36 -1.24
N SER A 228 13.51 1.39 -2.10
CA SER A 228 14.46 2.50 -1.94
C SER A 228 14.17 3.47 -0.78
N ASN A 229 12.90 3.73 -0.46
CA ASN A 229 12.50 4.59 0.66
C ASN A 229 12.03 3.73 1.85
N SER A 230 12.94 2.92 2.38
CA SER A 230 12.61 1.90 3.39
C SER A 230 13.47 2.03 4.63
N SER A 231 12.92 1.62 5.77
CA SER A 231 13.63 1.64 7.04
C SER A 231 13.03 0.65 8.02
N ILE A 232 13.82 0.22 8.99
CA ILE A 232 13.34 -0.58 10.12
C ILE A 232 13.16 0.40 11.28
N ARG A 233 11.94 0.51 11.81
CA ARG A 233 11.65 1.39 12.96
C ARG A 233 11.99 0.69 14.26
N SER A 234 11.53 -0.54 14.42
CA SER A 234 11.74 -1.33 15.63
C SER A 234 11.64 -2.83 15.35
N ILE A 235 12.43 -3.60 16.08
CA ILE A 235 12.30 -5.06 16.17
C ILE A 235 12.41 -5.40 17.66
N LEU A 236 11.28 -5.77 18.26
CA LEU A 236 11.20 -6.34 19.59
C LEU A 236 11.26 -7.86 19.47
N LYS A 237 12.18 -8.49 20.20
CA LYS A 237 12.37 -9.94 20.22
C LYS A 237 11.79 -10.57 21.49
N ASN A 238 11.37 -11.82 21.38
CA ASN A 238 10.95 -12.62 22.54
C ASN A 238 12.17 -12.89 23.45
N GLY A 239 12.02 -12.63 24.75
CA GLY A 239 13.02 -12.96 25.76
C GLY A 239 12.98 -14.41 26.22
N ALA A 240 13.95 -14.81 27.03
CA ALA A 240 13.99 -16.12 27.64
C ALA A 240 12.74 -16.37 28.52
N GLY A 241 12.05 -17.50 28.30
CA GLY A 241 10.88 -17.92 29.09
C GLY A 241 9.54 -17.39 28.61
N GLU A 242 9.49 -16.69 27.48
CA GLU A 242 8.24 -16.32 26.81
C GLU A 242 7.62 -17.49 26.03
N SER A 243 6.40 -17.31 25.51
CA SER A 243 5.65 -18.36 24.80
C SER A 243 6.31 -18.77 23.48
N ASP A 244 6.88 -17.79 22.77
CA ASP A 244 7.57 -18.00 21.51
C ASP A 244 9.08 -18.13 21.73
N PRO A 245 9.81 -18.84 20.85
CA PRO A 245 11.24 -19.11 21.04
C PRO A 245 12.06 -17.82 21.22
N GLU A 246 13.04 -17.85 22.12
CA GLU A 246 13.92 -16.71 22.38
C GLU A 246 14.60 -16.21 21.09
N GLY A 247 14.67 -14.88 20.93
CA GLY A 247 15.29 -14.23 19.78
C GLY A 247 14.41 -14.11 18.53
N THR A 248 13.24 -14.75 18.50
CA THR A 248 12.24 -14.57 17.43
C THR A 248 11.54 -13.22 17.56
N VAL A 249 10.97 -12.71 16.45
CA VAL A 249 10.32 -11.40 16.45
C VAL A 249 9.00 -11.48 17.20
N LYS A 250 8.91 -10.74 18.31
CA LYS A 250 7.67 -10.55 19.05
C LYS A 250 6.77 -9.52 18.40
N HIS A 251 7.38 -8.42 17.95
CA HIS A 251 6.73 -7.32 17.26
C HIS A 251 7.78 -6.51 16.49
N ALA A 252 7.53 -6.21 15.24
CA ALA A 252 8.36 -5.33 14.45
C ALA A 252 7.54 -4.34 13.64
N GLU A 253 8.11 -3.16 13.45
CA GLU A 253 7.59 -2.11 12.57
C GLU A 253 8.69 -1.71 11.59
N PHE A 254 8.33 -1.66 10.32
CA PHE A 254 9.23 -1.30 9.23
C PHE A 254 8.45 -0.57 8.13
N TYR A 255 9.17 0.17 7.30
CA TYR A 255 8.62 0.94 6.21
C TYR A 255 9.16 0.39 4.89
N LEU A 256 8.28 0.19 3.92
CA LEU A 256 8.61 -0.11 2.53
C LEU A 256 8.08 1.03 1.66
N ASN A 257 8.98 1.75 0.98
CA ASN A 257 8.63 2.97 0.25
C ASN A 257 7.75 3.97 1.05
N GLY A 258 8.06 4.16 2.33
CA GLY A 258 7.33 5.05 3.23
C GLY A 258 6.00 4.50 3.78
N GLN A 259 5.55 3.34 3.32
CA GLN A 259 4.35 2.66 3.86
C GLN A 259 4.76 1.74 5.00
N GLN A 260 4.06 1.78 6.13
CA GLN A 260 4.40 0.93 7.26
C GLN A 260 3.84 -0.49 7.11
N PHE A 261 4.60 -1.44 7.61
CA PHE A 261 4.28 -2.84 7.71
C PHE A 261 4.66 -3.31 9.11
N MET A 262 4.04 -4.40 9.53
CA MET A 262 4.31 -5.03 10.81
C MET A 262 4.62 -6.49 10.59
N ALA A 263 5.39 -7.09 11.50
CA ALA A 263 5.63 -8.52 11.47
C ALA A 263 5.87 -9.07 12.87
N MET A 264 5.51 -10.34 13.05
CA MET A 264 5.73 -11.11 14.27
C MET A 264 5.83 -12.60 13.92
N ASP A 265 6.54 -13.35 14.75
CA ASP A 265 6.61 -14.80 14.73
C ASP A 265 5.61 -15.38 15.72
N SER A 266 5.03 -16.54 15.39
CA SER A 266 4.23 -17.31 16.33
C SER A 266 4.47 -18.81 16.17
N ALA A 267 4.90 -19.44 17.26
CA ALA A 267 5.10 -20.88 17.42
C ALA A 267 3.80 -21.62 17.82
N ALA A 268 2.71 -20.89 18.05
CA ALA A 268 1.41 -21.52 18.27
C ALA A 268 1.01 -22.37 17.05
N PRO A 269 0.31 -23.50 17.27
CA PRO A 269 -0.08 -24.40 16.19
C PRO A 269 -1.21 -23.78 15.35
N HIS A 270 -0.82 -23.11 14.26
CA HIS A 270 -1.74 -22.53 13.29
C HIS A 270 -1.93 -23.47 12.09
N ALA A 271 -3.18 -23.65 11.65
CA ALA A 271 -3.51 -24.47 10.48
C ALA A 271 -3.48 -23.67 9.16
N PHE A 272 -2.84 -22.49 9.16
CA PHE A 272 -2.75 -21.60 8.01
C PHE A 272 -1.31 -21.11 7.79
N GLN A 273 -1.04 -20.68 6.57
CA GLN A 273 0.20 -20.01 6.15
C GLN A 273 -0.15 -18.89 5.17
N PHE A 274 0.86 -18.12 4.75
CA PHE A 274 0.72 -17.19 3.63
C PHE A 274 0.24 -17.92 2.37
N ASN A 275 -0.66 -17.28 1.62
CA ASN A 275 -1.15 -17.74 0.34
C ASN A 275 -1.49 -16.54 -0.55
N GLU A 276 -2.07 -16.79 -1.71
CA GLU A 276 -2.41 -15.81 -2.74
C GLU A 276 -3.58 -14.92 -2.35
N ALA A 277 -4.34 -15.25 -1.30
CA ALA A 277 -5.56 -14.54 -0.98
C ALA A 277 -5.32 -13.11 -0.51
N PHE A 278 -4.17 -12.87 0.14
CA PHE A 278 -3.67 -11.54 0.42
C PHE A 278 -2.33 -11.39 -0.27
N SER A 279 -2.26 -10.48 -1.24
CA SER A 279 -1.03 -10.17 -1.96
C SER A 279 -0.78 -8.67 -2.04
N PHE A 280 0.38 -8.29 -2.56
CA PHE A 280 0.80 -6.89 -2.69
C PHE A 280 1.17 -6.56 -4.14
N VAL A 281 0.53 -5.56 -4.71
CA VAL A 281 0.85 -5.06 -6.06
C VAL A 281 1.95 -4.01 -5.96
N ILE A 282 3.07 -4.26 -6.63
CA ILE A 282 4.15 -3.30 -6.86
C ILE A 282 3.96 -2.71 -8.25
N HIS A 283 3.64 -1.42 -8.31
CA HIS A 283 3.42 -0.72 -9.58
C HIS A 283 4.74 -0.33 -10.23
N CYS A 284 5.03 -0.90 -11.42
CA CYS A 284 6.29 -0.69 -12.14
C CYS A 284 6.05 -0.03 -13.51
N ASP A 285 6.38 1.25 -13.64
CA ASP A 285 6.22 2.03 -14.89
C ASP A 285 7.19 1.67 -16.02
N THR A 286 8.23 0.89 -15.72
CA THR A 286 9.37 0.59 -16.60
C THR A 286 9.72 -0.90 -16.52
N GLN A 287 10.22 -1.45 -17.62
CA GLN A 287 10.57 -2.88 -17.69
C GLN A 287 11.73 -3.20 -16.74
N GLU A 288 12.66 -2.26 -16.56
CA GLU A 288 13.79 -2.40 -15.64
C GLU A 288 13.33 -2.58 -14.19
N LYS A 289 12.30 -1.84 -13.76
CA LYS A 289 11.70 -2.00 -12.42
C LYS A 289 10.98 -3.34 -12.31
N ILE A 290 10.24 -3.76 -13.34
CA ILE A 290 9.60 -5.09 -13.36
C ILE A 290 10.66 -6.17 -13.17
N ASP A 291 11.72 -6.13 -13.97
CA ASP A 291 12.80 -7.12 -13.93
C ASP A 291 13.50 -7.12 -12.58
N TYR A 292 13.78 -5.96 -12.00
CA TYR A 292 14.39 -5.83 -10.68
C TYR A 292 13.57 -6.54 -9.60
N TYR A 293 12.29 -6.17 -9.43
CA TYR A 293 11.46 -6.75 -8.37
C TYR A 293 11.15 -8.23 -8.64
N TRP A 294 10.86 -8.59 -9.89
CA TRP A 294 10.57 -9.98 -10.24
C TRP A 294 11.75 -10.90 -9.93
N ASN A 295 12.95 -10.53 -10.38
CA ASN A 295 14.14 -11.35 -10.17
C ASN A 295 14.51 -11.43 -8.69
N ALA A 296 14.37 -10.34 -7.95
CA ALA A 296 14.69 -10.32 -6.52
C ALA A 296 13.72 -11.19 -5.70
N LEU A 297 12.41 -11.06 -5.94
CA LEU A 297 11.40 -11.79 -5.18
C LEU A 297 11.33 -13.27 -5.55
N THR A 298 11.69 -13.65 -6.78
CA THR A 298 11.71 -15.07 -7.21
C THR A 298 13.02 -15.78 -6.92
N ALA A 299 14.06 -15.07 -6.47
CA ALA A 299 15.34 -15.66 -6.08
C ALA A 299 15.27 -16.47 -4.78
N ASP A 300 16.28 -17.32 -4.55
CA ASP A 300 16.56 -18.00 -3.28
C ASP A 300 15.35 -18.73 -2.63
N GLY A 301 14.54 -19.38 -3.47
CA GLY A 301 13.37 -20.15 -3.05
C GLY A 301 12.04 -19.43 -3.24
N GLY A 302 12.01 -18.30 -3.95
CA GLY A 302 10.77 -17.75 -4.50
C GLY A 302 10.23 -18.57 -5.69
N GLU A 303 8.97 -18.33 -6.02
CA GLU A 303 8.21 -19.09 -7.02
C GLU A 303 7.49 -18.14 -7.98
N GLU A 304 7.70 -18.33 -9.28
CA GLU A 304 6.96 -17.60 -10.30
C GLU A 304 5.53 -18.13 -10.45
N SER A 305 4.57 -17.22 -10.62
CA SER A 305 3.20 -17.54 -11.02
C SER A 305 2.82 -16.77 -12.31
N GLN A 306 1.56 -16.83 -12.69
CA GLN A 306 1.04 -16.26 -13.94
C GLN A 306 0.65 -14.79 -13.77
N CYS A 307 0.59 -14.05 -14.88
CA CYS A 307 0.01 -12.70 -14.96
C CYS A 307 0.63 -11.68 -13.99
N GLY A 308 1.93 -11.73 -13.77
CA GLY A 308 2.65 -10.85 -12.85
C GLY A 308 2.65 -11.30 -11.39
N TRP A 309 1.99 -12.42 -11.06
CA TRP A 309 1.99 -12.99 -9.72
C TRP A 309 3.26 -13.79 -9.44
N LEU A 310 3.70 -13.78 -8.18
CA LEU A 310 4.78 -14.60 -7.66
C LEU A 310 4.62 -14.80 -6.15
N LYS A 311 5.37 -15.75 -5.60
CA LYS A 311 5.62 -15.86 -4.15
C LYS A 311 7.09 -15.66 -3.86
N ASP A 312 7.40 -14.95 -2.79
CA ASP A 312 8.79 -14.86 -2.34
C ASP A 312 9.23 -16.10 -1.54
N LYS A 313 10.51 -16.15 -1.17
CA LYS A 313 11.08 -17.24 -0.36
C LYS A 313 10.47 -17.39 1.03
N PHE A 314 9.68 -16.42 1.50
CA PHE A 314 8.95 -16.46 2.76
C PHE A 314 7.52 -16.98 2.58
N GLY A 315 7.03 -17.04 1.34
CA GLY A 315 5.68 -17.47 0.98
C GLY A 315 4.69 -16.31 0.83
N VAL A 316 5.13 -15.06 0.96
CA VAL A 316 4.27 -13.89 0.75
C VAL A 316 4.03 -13.72 -0.74
N SER A 317 2.77 -13.51 -1.12
CA SER A 317 2.36 -13.35 -2.51
C SER A 317 2.50 -11.89 -2.95
N TRP A 318 3.12 -11.67 -4.10
CA TRP A 318 3.32 -10.36 -4.70
C TRP A 318 2.82 -10.35 -6.14
N GLN A 319 2.52 -9.16 -6.64
CA GLN A 319 2.19 -8.91 -8.03
C GLN A 319 3.06 -7.76 -8.54
N VAL A 320 3.87 -8.00 -9.57
CA VAL A 320 4.69 -6.96 -10.21
C VAL A 320 4.00 -6.55 -11.50
N VAL A 321 3.32 -5.40 -11.47
CA VAL A 321 2.35 -5.02 -12.50
C VAL A 321 2.65 -3.63 -13.04
N PRO A 322 2.68 -3.43 -14.37
CA PRO A 322 2.81 -2.10 -14.93
C PRO A 322 1.47 -1.37 -14.96
N PRO A 323 1.44 -0.06 -14.61
CA PRO A 323 0.20 0.74 -14.66
C PRO A 323 -0.53 0.67 -16.01
N VAL A 324 0.23 0.60 -17.11
CA VAL A 324 -0.34 0.51 -18.46
C VAL A 324 -1.20 -0.74 -18.64
N LEU A 325 -0.96 -1.84 -17.91
CA LEU A 325 -1.78 -3.04 -18.03
C LEU A 325 -3.27 -2.72 -17.77
N MET A 326 -3.55 -1.94 -16.72
CA MET A 326 -4.93 -1.59 -16.37
C MET A 326 -5.58 -0.71 -17.45
N GLU A 327 -4.80 0.15 -18.10
CA GLU A 327 -5.27 0.97 -19.23
C GLU A 327 -5.61 0.12 -20.45
N LEU A 328 -4.77 -0.88 -20.77
CA LEU A 328 -4.99 -1.78 -21.90
C LEU A 328 -6.22 -2.67 -21.66
N LEU A 329 -6.33 -3.28 -20.47
CA LEU A 329 -7.44 -4.16 -20.13
C LEU A 329 -8.77 -3.39 -19.95
N GLY A 330 -8.71 -2.15 -19.46
CA GLY A 330 -9.87 -1.27 -19.29
C GLY A 330 -10.30 -0.50 -20.54
N SER A 331 -9.65 -0.73 -21.69
CA SER A 331 -9.98 0.00 -22.93
C SER A 331 -11.43 -0.24 -23.38
N PRO A 332 -12.14 0.80 -23.85
CA PRO A 332 -13.47 0.62 -24.45
C PRO A 332 -13.44 -0.16 -25.77
N ASP A 333 -12.26 -0.31 -26.39
CA ASP A 333 -12.08 -1.20 -27.53
C ASP A 333 -11.92 -2.65 -27.04
N ALA A 334 -13.04 -3.37 -27.02
CA ALA A 334 -13.10 -4.74 -26.53
C ALA A 334 -12.17 -5.69 -27.31
N VAL A 335 -11.91 -5.44 -28.59
CA VAL A 335 -11.04 -6.31 -29.41
C VAL A 335 -9.58 -6.10 -29.02
N LYS A 336 -9.16 -4.84 -28.85
CA LYS A 336 -7.79 -4.53 -28.38
C LYS A 336 -7.56 -5.02 -26.96
N SER A 337 -8.49 -4.74 -26.05
CA SER A 337 -8.41 -5.21 -24.65
C SER A 337 -8.33 -6.75 -24.58
N GLN A 338 -9.13 -7.47 -25.37
CA GLN A 338 -9.10 -8.92 -25.41
C GLN A 338 -7.75 -9.48 -25.88
N ARG A 339 -7.08 -8.85 -26.85
CA ARG A 339 -5.73 -9.27 -27.27
C ARG A 339 -4.69 -9.05 -26.17
N ALA A 340 -4.73 -7.92 -25.49
CA ALA A 340 -3.85 -7.66 -24.35
C ALA A 340 -4.08 -8.69 -23.23
N MET A 341 -5.34 -9.00 -22.92
CA MET A 341 -5.72 -10.04 -21.96
C MET A 341 -5.16 -11.41 -22.36
N GLN A 342 -5.32 -11.81 -23.63
CA GLN A 342 -4.80 -13.07 -24.14
C GLN A 342 -3.27 -13.16 -24.03
N ALA A 343 -2.55 -12.09 -24.39
CA ALA A 343 -1.10 -12.02 -24.26
C ALA A 343 -0.66 -12.12 -22.79
N MET A 344 -1.30 -11.37 -21.89
CA MET A 344 -1.03 -11.41 -20.45
C MET A 344 -1.19 -12.83 -19.89
N MET A 345 -2.22 -13.57 -20.29
CA MET A 345 -2.48 -14.93 -19.82
C MET A 345 -1.41 -15.96 -20.25
N GLN A 346 -0.53 -15.61 -21.21
CA GLN A 346 0.63 -16.43 -21.59
C GLN A 346 1.91 -16.01 -20.85
N MET A 347 1.86 -14.95 -20.06
CA MET A 347 3.02 -14.38 -19.37
C MET A 347 3.02 -14.77 -17.90
N LYS A 348 4.22 -15.08 -17.40
CA LYS A 348 4.50 -15.07 -15.95
C LYS A 348 4.94 -13.67 -15.53
N LYS A 349 6.19 -13.31 -15.86
CA LYS A 349 6.68 -11.94 -15.78
C LYS A 349 6.08 -11.13 -16.93
N LEU A 350 5.57 -9.95 -16.64
CA LEU A 350 4.93 -9.10 -17.63
C LEU A 350 5.98 -8.36 -18.48
N ASP A 351 5.73 -8.30 -19.79
CA ASP A 351 6.51 -7.53 -20.75
C ASP A 351 5.67 -6.37 -21.27
N ILE A 352 6.08 -5.14 -20.96
CA ILE A 352 5.33 -3.93 -21.32
C ILE A 352 5.20 -3.78 -22.84
N ALA A 353 6.25 -4.08 -23.60
CA ALA A 353 6.28 -3.89 -25.03
C ALA A 353 5.39 -4.91 -25.73
N ALA A 354 5.46 -6.18 -25.32
CA ALA A 354 4.62 -7.26 -25.84
C ALA A 354 3.13 -7.03 -25.52
N LEU A 355 2.80 -6.55 -24.32
CA LEU A 355 1.42 -6.19 -23.96
C LEU A 355 0.88 -5.08 -24.88
N LYS A 356 1.67 -4.03 -25.13
CA LYS A 356 1.30 -2.93 -26.03
C LYS A 356 1.19 -3.40 -27.49
N ALA A 357 2.12 -4.23 -27.96
CA ALA A 357 2.10 -4.79 -29.31
C ALA A 357 0.83 -5.65 -29.53
N ALA A 358 0.53 -6.54 -28.59
CA ALA A 358 -0.69 -7.36 -28.63
C ALA A 358 -1.96 -6.49 -28.64
N PHE A 359 -2.00 -5.46 -27.79
CA PHE A 359 -3.11 -4.50 -27.77
C PHE A 359 -3.31 -3.82 -29.13
N GLU A 360 -2.24 -3.32 -29.75
CA GLU A 360 -2.32 -2.68 -31.07
C GLU A 360 -2.54 -3.67 -32.23
N GLY A 361 -2.30 -4.97 -32.01
CA GLY A 361 -2.38 -5.99 -33.05
C GLY A 361 -1.16 -6.00 -33.98
N ALA A 362 -0.02 -5.51 -33.49
CA ALA A 362 1.25 -5.65 -34.16
C ALA A 362 1.85 -7.03 -33.78
N GLU A 363 2.08 -7.88 -34.79
CA GLU A 363 2.80 -9.16 -34.64
C GLU A 363 4.30 -8.96 -34.37
#